data_AF-A0A7W1AIQ5-F1
#
_entry.id   AF-A0A7W1AIQ5-F1
#
_cell.length_a   1.000
_cell.length_b   1.000
_cell.length_c   1.000
_cell.angle_alpha   90.00
_cell.angle_beta   90.00
_cell.angle_gamma   90.00
#
_symmetry.space_group_name_H-M   'P 1'
#
loop_
_entity.id
_entity.type
_entity.pdbx_description
1 polymer ?
#
loop_
_entity_poly.entity_id
_entity_poly.type
_entity_poly.pdbx_seq_one_letter_code
_entity_poly.pdbx_strand_id
1 'polypeptide(L)'
;MRVDYPAPPDAPTGTLVLRLTTTANVSVSVNGILVVEDEKTDKIRIDHIPIGGNDVVIAANGGDKAFRAFVTSEQWTTVPMGVPEESTGFLKSIFATLVSIVAYSMLN
;
A
#
# COMPACT_ATOMS: atom_id res chain seq x y z
N MET A 1 -9.75 -5.81 1.35
CA MET A 1 -9.26 -6.80 2.33
C MET A 1 -9.66 -6.41 3.76
N ARG A 2 -9.84 -7.39 4.66
CA ARG A 2 -10.00 -7.20 6.11
C ARG A 2 -8.95 -8.04 6.83
N VAL A 3 -8.27 -7.46 7.83
CA VAL A 3 -7.25 -8.12 8.65
C VAL A 3 -7.41 -7.72 10.11
N ASP A 4 -6.98 -8.59 11.02
CA ASP A 4 -6.99 -8.37 12.46
C ASP A 4 -5.58 -8.08 12.96
N TYR A 5 -5.42 -6.98 13.69
CA TYR A 5 -4.17 -6.66 14.37
C TYR A 5 -4.07 -7.46 15.69
N PRO A 6 -2.91 -8.04 16.03
CA PRO A 6 -2.73 -8.84 17.24
C PRO A 6 -2.54 -7.95 18.48
N ALA A 7 -3.57 -7.18 18.86
CA ALA A 7 -3.54 -6.38 20.08
C ALA A 7 -3.67 -7.27 21.34
N PRO A 8 -3.15 -6.82 22.50
CA PRO A 8 -3.44 -7.45 23.77
C PRO A 8 -4.96 -7.54 24.03
N PRO A 9 -5.47 -8.64 24.62
CA PRO A 9 -6.91 -8.89 24.77
C PRO A 9 -7.70 -7.78 25.47
N ASP A 10 -7.08 -7.08 26.43
CA ASP A 10 -7.71 -6.03 27.24
C ASP A 10 -7.38 -4.61 26.76
N ALA A 11 -6.67 -4.48 25.63
CA ALA A 11 -6.34 -3.16 25.11
C ALA A 11 -7.56 -2.50 24.47
N PRO A 12 -7.83 -1.20 24.72
CA PRO A 12 -8.84 -0.48 23.97
C PRO A 12 -8.40 -0.36 22.50
N THR A 13 -9.25 -0.82 21.58
CA THR A 13 -8.96 -0.85 20.14
C THR A 13 -9.96 -0.09 19.29
N GLY A 14 -9.54 0.30 18.09
CA GLY A 14 -10.40 0.80 17.02
C GLY A 14 -10.12 0.13 15.68
N THR A 15 -10.65 0.72 14.61
CA THR A 15 -10.48 0.25 13.22
C THR A 15 -9.80 1.32 12.38
N LEU A 16 -8.77 0.93 11.63
CA LEU A 16 -8.12 1.74 10.60
C LEU A 16 -8.52 1.24 9.22
N VAL A 17 -8.87 2.16 8.33
CA VAL A 17 -9.17 1.88 6.93
C VAL A 17 -8.20 2.64 6.05
N LEU A 18 -7.38 1.92 5.29
CA LEU A 18 -6.53 2.48 4.25
C LEU A 18 -7.27 2.35 2.92
N ARG A 19 -7.49 3.48 2.24
CA ARG A 19 -8.16 3.50 0.94
C ARG A 19 -7.21 4.03 -0.12
N LEU A 20 -6.88 3.19 -1.07
CA LEU A 20 -5.99 3.50 -2.17
C LEU A 20 -6.77 4.15 -3.31
N THR A 21 -6.11 5.02 -4.07
CA THR A 21 -6.70 5.66 -5.26
C THR A 21 -6.91 4.70 -6.43
N THR A 22 -6.19 3.57 -6.44
CA THR A 22 -6.30 2.48 -7.42
C THR A 22 -5.94 1.15 -6.76
N THR A 23 -6.29 0.04 -7.39
CA THR A 23 -5.87 -1.30 -6.96
C THR A 23 -4.37 -1.47 -7.16
N ALA A 24 -3.67 -1.94 -6.13
CA ALA A 24 -2.22 -2.16 -6.16
C ALA A 24 -1.82 -3.34 -5.27
N ASN A 25 -0.60 -3.87 -5.49
CA ASN A 25 0.01 -4.82 -4.56
C ASN A 25 0.53 -4.05 -3.36
N VAL A 26 0.09 -4.44 -2.17
CA VAL A 26 0.35 -3.73 -0.91
C VAL A 26 0.92 -4.62 0.17
N SER A 27 1.87 -4.09 0.91
CA SER A 27 2.28 -4.61 2.22
C SER A 27 2.10 -3.53 3.26
N VAL A 28 1.58 -3.88 4.44
CA VAL A 28 1.29 -2.92 5.51
C VAL A 28 1.82 -3.43 6.84
N SER A 29 2.53 -2.57 7.54
CA SER A 29 2.88 -2.76 8.95
C SER A 29 2.30 -1.67 9.83
N VAL A 30 1.91 -2.05 11.04
CA VAL A 30 1.41 -1.15 12.09
C VAL A 30 2.25 -1.38 13.34
N ASN A 31 2.85 -0.32 13.88
CA ASN A 31 3.77 -0.36 15.02
C ASN A 31 4.89 -1.42 14.86
N GLY A 32 5.37 -1.61 13.63
CA GLY A 32 6.39 -2.60 13.30
C GLY A 32 5.89 -4.04 13.10
N ILE A 33 4.59 -4.31 13.25
CA ILE A 33 3.98 -5.62 12.99
C ILE A 33 3.43 -5.65 11.57
N LEU A 34 3.92 -6.59 10.75
CA LEU A 34 3.38 -6.84 9.41
C LEU A 34 1.97 -7.46 9.53
N VAL A 35 0.96 -6.79 8.98
CA VAL A 35 -0.44 -7.22 9.03
C VAL A 35 -1.02 -7.55 7.64
N VAL A 36 -0.38 -7.07 6.58
CA VAL A 36 -0.70 -7.40 5.18
C VAL A 36 0.61 -7.61 4.46
N GLU A 37 0.71 -8.71 3.70
CA GLU A 37 1.88 -9.06 2.90
C GLU A 37 1.44 -9.31 1.46
N ASP A 38 2.01 -8.53 0.53
CA ASP A 38 1.86 -8.61 -0.92
C ASP A 38 0.43 -8.91 -1.44
N GLU A 39 -0.56 -8.18 -0.91
CA GLU A 39 -1.97 -8.37 -1.29
C GLU A 39 -2.40 -7.38 -2.37
N LYS A 40 -3.13 -7.83 -3.39
CA LYS A 40 -3.68 -6.94 -4.43
C LYS A 40 -5.03 -6.35 -4.02
N THR A 41 -5.07 -5.08 -3.59
CA THR A 41 -6.33 -4.45 -3.17
C THR A 41 -6.32 -2.92 -3.33
N ASP A 42 -7.51 -2.31 -3.32
CA ASP A 42 -7.75 -0.86 -3.27
C ASP A 42 -8.17 -0.39 -1.87
N LYS A 43 -8.44 -1.32 -0.94
CA LYS A 43 -8.95 -1.02 0.39
C LYS A 43 -8.52 -2.07 1.41
N ILE A 44 -7.95 -1.60 2.51
CA ILE A 44 -7.51 -2.44 3.63
C ILE A 44 -8.25 -1.96 4.87
N ARG A 45 -8.96 -2.85 5.54
CA ARG A 45 -9.54 -2.62 6.87
C ARG A 45 -8.75 -3.43 7.89
N ILE A 46 -8.15 -2.74 8.85
CA ILE A 46 -7.40 -3.33 9.94
C ILE A 46 -8.20 -3.11 11.22
N ASP A 47 -8.72 -4.18 11.79
CA ASP A 47 -9.44 -4.15 13.06
C ASP A 47 -8.49 -4.40 14.23
N HIS A 48 -8.96 -4.08 15.44
CA HIS A 48 -8.25 -4.31 16.69
C HIS A 48 -6.91 -3.57 16.82
N ILE A 49 -6.77 -2.39 16.18
CA ILE A 49 -5.60 -1.54 16.38
C ILE A 49 -5.73 -0.78 17.71
N PRO A 50 -4.68 -0.68 18.54
CA PRO A 50 -4.72 0.13 19.77
C PRO A 50 -5.17 1.57 19.50
N ILE A 51 -6.02 2.13 20.36
CA ILE A 51 -6.40 3.54 20.25
C ILE A 51 -5.19 4.47 20.45
N GLY A 52 -5.24 5.67 19.87
CA GLY A 52 -4.18 6.66 19.94
C GLY A 52 -3.29 6.67 18.69
N GLY A 53 -2.05 7.15 18.86
CA GLY A 53 -1.09 7.30 17.76
C GLY A 53 -0.42 5.98 17.39
N ASN A 54 -0.66 5.52 16.17
CA ASN A 54 -0.07 4.30 15.62
C ASN A 54 0.82 4.65 14.43
N ASP A 55 2.01 4.07 14.38
CA ASP A 55 2.95 4.26 13.28
C ASP A 55 2.63 3.24 12.19
N VAL A 56 2.30 3.72 10.99
CA VAL A 56 1.84 2.91 9.87
C VAL A 56 2.83 3.07 8.73
N VAL A 57 3.31 1.94 8.20
CA VAL A 57 4.12 1.90 6.99
C VAL A 57 3.38 1.06 5.97
N ILE A 58 3.21 1.61 4.77
CA ILE A 58 2.61 0.93 3.63
C ILE A 58 3.56 1.02 2.44
N ALA A 59 3.84 -0.14 1.85
CA ALA A 59 4.50 -0.28 0.57
C ALA A 59 3.43 -0.56 -0.47
N ALA A 60 3.37 0.24 -1.54
CA ALA A 60 2.43 0.05 -2.65
C ALA A 60 3.11 0.35 -3.98
N ASN A 61 3.09 -0.59 -4.92
CA ASN A 61 3.73 -0.45 -6.25
C ASN A 61 5.20 0.01 -6.20
N GLY A 62 5.96 -0.47 -5.21
CA GLY A 62 7.37 -0.11 -5.03
C GLY A 62 7.63 1.27 -4.40
N GLY A 63 6.58 2.00 -4.00
CA GLY A 63 6.68 3.21 -3.20
C GLY A 63 6.30 2.98 -1.75
N ASP A 64 7.14 3.45 -0.83
CA ASP A 64 6.91 3.35 0.60
C ASP A 64 6.39 4.67 1.17
N LYS A 65 5.40 4.59 2.06
CA LYS A 65 4.91 5.73 2.83
C LYS A 65 4.77 5.35 4.30
N ALA A 66 5.49 6.08 5.15
CA ALA A 66 5.37 6.02 6.60
C ALA A 66 4.59 7.25 7.11
N PHE A 67 3.64 7.04 8.02
CA PHE A 67 2.89 8.11 8.66
C PHE A 67 2.33 7.67 10.01
N ARG A 68 1.86 8.63 10.80
CA ARG A 68 1.19 8.37 12.07
C ARG A 68 -0.32 8.53 11.93
N ALA A 69 -1.07 7.50 12.28
CA ALA A 69 -2.53 7.52 12.29
C ALA A 69 -3.04 7.62 13.73
N PHE A 70 -3.98 8.54 13.99
CA PHE A 70 -4.65 8.61 15.28
C PHE A 70 -5.97 7.83 15.22
N VAL A 71 -6.03 6.69 15.92
CA VAL A 71 -7.17 5.77 15.92
C VAL A 71 -8.06 6.00 17.15
N THR A 72 -9.37 6.12 16.94
CA THR A 72 -10.36 6.25 18.02
C THR A 72 -11.23 5.00 18.12
N SER A 73 -11.95 4.83 19.23
CA SER A 73 -12.85 3.68 19.47
C SER A 73 -14.25 3.86 18.88
N GLU A 74 -14.65 5.09 18.57
CA GLU A 74 -16.04 5.42 18.21
C GLU A 74 -16.33 5.26 16.71
N GLN A 75 -15.34 5.50 15.86
CA GLN A 75 -15.51 5.55 14.41
C GLN A 75 -14.30 4.94 13.70
N TRP A 76 -14.50 4.52 12.45
CA TRP A 76 -13.40 4.04 11.63
C TRP A 76 -12.53 5.21 11.20
N THR A 77 -11.26 5.18 11.58
CA THR A 77 -10.28 6.13 11.06
C THR A 77 -9.97 5.76 9.61
N THR A 78 -10.30 6.63 8.66
CA THR A 78 -10.02 6.39 7.23
C THR A 78 -8.90 7.28 6.74
N VAL A 79 -7.91 6.70 6.07
CA VAL A 79 -6.77 7.42 5.49
C VAL A 79 -6.76 7.22 3.97
N PRO A 80 -6.88 8.29 3.18
CA PRO A 80 -6.70 8.21 1.73
C PRO A 80 -5.22 8.07 1.39
N MET A 81 -4.94 7.15 0.48
CA MET A 81 -3.60 6.77 0.07
C MET A 81 -3.44 6.97 -1.44
N GLY A 82 -2.60 7.91 -1.82
CA GLY A 82 -2.12 8.00 -3.20
C GLY A 82 -1.17 6.84 -3.47
N VAL A 83 -1.38 6.13 -4.57
CA VAL A 83 -0.51 5.04 -5.01
C VAL A 83 0.25 5.48 -6.26
N PRO A 84 1.58 5.27 -6.33
CA PRO A 84 2.33 5.49 -7.55
C PRO A 84 1.78 4.62 -8.71
N GLU A 85 1.82 5.16 -9.92
CA GLU A 85 1.55 4.36 -11.12
C GLU A 85 2.59 3.23 -11.23
N GLU A 86 2.14 2.01 -11.50
CA GLU A 86 3.06 0.91 -11.82
C GLU A 86 3.88 1.33 -13.04
N SER A 87 5.22 1.33 -12.92
CA SER A 87 6.14 1.81 -13.95
C SER A 87 6.19 0.87 -15.17
N THR A 88 5.08 0.72 -15.87
CA THR A 88 5.01 0.00 -17.16
C THR A 88 5.69 0.77 -18.29
N GLY A 89 5.99 2.06 -18.08
CA GLY A 89 6.63 2.93 -19.06
C GLY A 89 8.10 2.59 -19.36
N PHE A 90 8.87 2.15 -18.35
CA PHE A 90 10.30 1.87 -18.52
C PHE A 90 10.56 0.65 -19.42
N LEU A 91 9.77 -0.42 -19.27
CA LEU A 91 9.90 -1.58 -20.15
C LEU A 91 9.46 -1.26 -21.57
N LYS A 92 8.36 -0.50 -21.73
CA LYS A 92 7.90 -0.04 -23.06
C LYS A 92 8.92 0.85 -23.76
N SER A 93 9.63 1.72 -23.04
CA SER A 93 10.68 2.55 -23.64
C SER A 93 11.87 1.71 -24.10
N ILE A 94 12.32 0.74 -23.30
CA ILE A 94 13.39 -0.19 -23.72
C ILE A 94 12.99 -0.98 -24.96
N PHE A 95 11.77 -1.54 -24.99
CA PHE A 95 11.28 -2.27 -26.16
C PHE A 95 11.18 -1.36 -27.38
N ALA A 96 10.70 -0.13 -27.24
CA ALA A 96 10.64 0.83 -28.33
C ALA A 96 12.04 1.22 -28.85
N THR A 97 13.03 1.40 -27.96
CA THR A 97 14.42 1.67 -28.33
C THR A 97 15.04 0.48 -29.06
N LEU A 98 14.81 -0.76 -28.59
CA LEU A 98 15.31 -1.96 -29.26
C LEU A 98 14.68 -2.15 -30.65
N VAL A 99 13.36 -1.96 -30.78
CA VAL A 99 12.66 -2.06 -32.08
C VAL A 99 13.17 -1.00 -33.06
N SER A 100 13.40 0.24 -32.60
CA SER A 100 13.93 1.30 -33.46
C SER A 100 15.37 1.05 -33.90
N ILE A 101 16.23 0.49 -33.04
CA ILE A 101 17.58 0.06 -33.42
C ILE A 101 17.53 -1.06 -34.47
N VAL A 102 16.70 -2.09 -34.25
CA VAL A 102 16.57 -3.21 -35.19
C VAL A 102 16.02 -2.72 -36.53
N ALA A 103 14.96 -1.91 -36.53
CA ALA A 103 14.38 -1.34 -37.74
C ALA A 103 15.39 -0.48 -38.51
N TYR A 104 16.18 0.35 -37.81
CA TYR A 104 17.24 1.14 -38.43
C TYR A 104 18.35 0.27 -39.05
N SER A 105 18.69 -0.86 -38.41
CA SER A 105 19.68 -1.81 -38.95
C SER A 105 19.20 -2.61 -40.16
N MET A 106 17.88 -2.69 -40.38
CA MET A 106 17.29 -3.36 -41.55
C MET A 106 17.04 -2.40 -42.74
N LEU A 107 17.17 -1.09 -42.50
CA LEU A 107 16.98 -0.03 -43.50
C LEU A 107 18.31 0.52 -44.06
N ASN A 108 19.45 0.13 -43.48
CA ASN A 108 20.81 0.32 -44.01
C ASN A 108 21.39 -1.03 -44.44
#